data_AF-A0A9E4ZQD3-F1
#
_entry.id   AF-A0A9E4ZQD3-F1
#
_cell.length_a   1.000
_cell.length_b   1.000
_cell.length_c   1.000
_cell.angle_alpha   90.00
_cell.angle_beta   90.00
_cell.angle_gamma   90.00
#
_symmetry.space_group_name_H-M   'P 1'
#
loop_
_entity.id
_entity.type
_entity.pdbx_description
1 polymer ?
#
loop_
_entity_poly.entity_id
_entity_poly.type
_entity_poly.pdbx_seq_one_letter_code
_entity_poly.pdbx_strand_id
1 'polypeptide(L)'
;MSEELMRPEDRIYVEMRSYISQLIDGLNDILDKYKDLLTSKNAYIQTSYVVGILQTFRYTPSEIVKYYWNNLASLIETLKGIDGLKDKLEDEILPAYDKLQELKSELDVSRK
;
A
#
# COMPACT_ATOMS: atom_id res chain seq x y z
N MET A 1 12.23 -22.57 15.22
CA MET A 1 11.96 -23.18 13.89
C MET A 1 10.48 -23.51 13.82
N SER A 2 9.70 -22.70 13.10
CA SER A 2 8.24 -22.84 12.92
C SER A 2 7.80 -22.52 11.48
N GLU A 3 8.75 -22.21 10.59
CA GLU A 3 8.43 -21.82 9.21
C GLU A 3 7.87 -23.00 8.41
N GLU A 4 8.23 -24.25 8.75
CA GLU A 4 7.81 -25.47 8.03
C GLU A 4 6.30 -25.80 8.12
N LEU A 5 5.51 -25.10 8.95
CA LEU A 5 4.06 -25.35 9.10
C LEU A 5 3.15 -24.25 8.54
N MET A 6 3.68 -23.13 8.06
CA MET A 6 2.83 -22.09 7.45
C MET A 6 2.41 -22.48 6.04
N ARG A 7 1.11 -22.30 5.75
CA ARG A 7 0.61 -22.41 4.38
C ARG A 7 1.28 -21.33 3.52
N PRO A 8 1.49 -21.57 2.21
CA PRO A 8 2.14 -20.60 1.33
C PRO A 8 1.51 -19.21 1.39
N GLU A 9 0.17 -19.14 1.43
CA GLU A 9 -0.59 -17.89 1.59
C GLU A 9 -0.31 -17.14 2.89
N ASP A 10 -0.14 -17.86 4.00
CA ASP A 10 0.16 -17.25 5.30
C ASP A 10 1.56 -16.62 5.30
N ARG A 11 2.52 -17.25 4.61
CA ARG A 11 3.86 -16.68 4.42
C ARG A 11 3.82 -15.40 3.60
N ILE A 12 3.06 -15.39 2.50
CA ILE A 12 2.88 -14.19 1.68
C ILE A 12 2.26 -13.06 2.50
N TYR A 13 1.21 -13.31 3.28
CA TYR A 13 0.64 -12.28 4.14
C TYR A 13 1.60 -11.78 5.21
N VAL A 14 2.47 -12.62 5.77
CA VAL A 14 3.52 -12.18 6.70
C VAL A 14 4.49 -11.23 6.00
N GLU A 15 4.92 -11.57 4.79
CA GLU A 15 5.82 -10.74 3.97
C GLU A 15 5.19 -9.39 3.59
N MET A 16 3.89 -9.37 3.24
CA MET A 16 3.18 -8.12 2.92
C MET A 16 3.22 -7.08 4.05
N ARG A 17 3.36 -7.49 5.32
CA ARG A 17 3.32 -6.57 6.47
C ARG A 17 4.44 -5.53 6.45
N SER A 18 5.65 -5.91 6.03
CA SER A 18 6.77 -4.96 5.95
C SER A 18 6.51 -3.90 4.88
N TYR A 19 6.00 -4.31 3.72
CA TYR A 19 5.70 -3.41 2.62
C TYR A 19 4.48 -2.51 2.90
N ILE A 20 3.47 -3.02 3.60
CA ILE A 20 2.35 -2.20 4.11
C ILE A 20 2.87 -1.13 5.08
N SER A 21 3.81 -1.48 5.96
CA SER A 21 4.40 -0.52 6.89
C SER A 21 5.17 0.58 6.15
N GLN A 22 5.99 0.20 5.16
CA GLN A 22 6.71 1.15 4.30
C GLN A 22 5.74 2.09 3.56
N LEU A 23 4.64 1.56 3.00
CA LEU A 23 3.62 2.38 2.37
C LEU A 23 2.96 3.36 3.34
N ILE A 24 2.64 2.92 4.55
CA ILE A 24 2.06 3.79 5.58
C ILE A 24 3.03 4.94 5.89
N ASP A 25 4.31 4.64 6.07
CA ASP A 25 5.32 5.65 6.40
C ASP A 25 5.48 6.67 5.27
N GLY A 26 5.63 6.20 4.02
CA GLY A 26 5.77 7.09 2.87
C GLY A 26 4.52 7.94 2.61
N LEU A 27 3.32 7.36 2.75
CA LEU A 27 2.07 8.09 2.55
C LEU A 27 1.83 9.12 3.66
N ASN A 28 2.21 8.83 4.91
CA ASN A 28 2.18 9.82 5.99
C ASN A 28 3.15 10.96 5.73
N ASP A 29 4.37 10.68 5.24
CA ASP A 29 5.31 11.73 4.89
C ASP A 29 4.79 12.63 3.76
N ILE A 30 4.09 12.05 2.78
CA ILE A 30 3.38 12.81 1.73
C ILE A 30 2.28 13.68 2.32
N LEU A 31 1.45 13.14 3.23
CA LEU A 31 0.39 13.90 3.91
C LEU A 31 0.93 15.09 4.69
N ASP A 32 2.07 14.92 5.36
CA ASP A 32 2.68 15.95 6.20
C ASP A 32 3.40 17.01 5.36
N LYS A 33 4.26 16.60 4.41
CA LYS A 33 5.12 17.53 3.65
C LYS A 33 4.43 18.15 2.44
N TYR A 34 3.42 17.50 1.87
CA TYR A 34 2.78 17.93 0.63
C TYR A 34 1.29 18.25 0.81
N LYS A 35 0.86 18.54 2.03
CA LYS A 35 -0.54 18.84 2.38
C LYS A 35 -1.22 19.82 1.42
N ASP A 36 -0.60 20.96 1.15
CA ASP A 36 -1.18 22.01 0.31
C ASP A 36 -1.33 21.55 -1.15
N LEU A 37 -0.32 20.84 -1.67
CA LEU A 37 -0.34 20.27 -3.00
C LEU A 37 -1.46 19.23 -3.13
N LEU A 38 -1.56 18.28 -2.18
CA LEU A 38 -2.61 17.27 -2.15
C LEU A 38 -4.00 17.90 -2.04
N THR A 39 -4.15 18.96 -1.23
CA THR A 39 -5.41 19.67 -1.07
C THR A 39 -5.82 20.36 -2.37
N SER A 40 -4.88 21.04 -3.04
CA SER A 40 -5.13 21.70 -4.34
C SER A 40 -5.55 20.73 -5.45
N LYS A 41 -5.19 19.45 -5.32
CA LYS A 41 -5.51 18.37 -6.25
C LYS A 41 -6.67 17.48 -5.78
N ASN A 42 -7.35 17.83 -4.69
CA ASN A 42 -8.42 17.02 -4.06
C ASN A 42 -7.98 15.60 -3.65
N ALA A 43 -6.68 15.35 -3.48
CA ALA A 43 -6.12 14.05 -3.15
C ALA A 43 -5.92 13.85 -1.63
N TYR A 44 -5.91 14.93 -0.83
CA TYR A 44 -5.61 14.86 0.61
C TYR A 44 -6.55 13.93 1.38
N ILE A 45 -7.86 14.07 1.17
CA ILE A 45 -8.88 13.28 1.87
C ILE A 45 -8.77 11.81 1.50
N GLN A 46 -8.62 11.49 0.21
CA GLN A 46 -8.45 10.13 -0.27
C GLN A 46 -7.17 9.51 0.29
N THR A 47 -6.06 10.23 0.28
CA THR A 47 -4.78 9.78 0.84
C THR A 47 -4.92 9.47 2.33
N SER A 48 -5.49 10.40 3.11
CA SER A 48 -5.73 10.24 4.55
C SER A 48 -6.62 9.03 4.85
N TYR A 49 -7.68 8.83 4.06
CA TYR A 49 -8.59 7.71 4.22
C TYR A 49 -7.91 6.36 3.98
N VAL A 50 -7.16 6.23 2.88
CA VAL A 50 -6.43 4.99 2.57
C VAL A 50 -5.35 4.70 3.60
N VAL A 51 -4.61 5.72 4.06
CA VAL A 51 -3.64 5.56 5.16
C VAL A 51 -4.33 5.03 6.42
N GLY A 52 -5.49 5.57 6.79
CA GLY A 52 -6.27 5.09 7.93
C GLY A 52 -6.69 3.63 7.80
N ILE A 53 -7.10 3.19 6.60
CA ILE A 53 -7.38 1.78 6.31
C ILE A 53 -6.11 0.93 6.50
N LEU A 54 -5.00 1.31 5.86
CA LEU A 54 -3.76 0.55 5.93
C LEU A 54 -3.27 0.42 7.36
N GLN A 55 -3.32 1.49 8.14
CA GLN A 55 -2.95 1.48 9.57
C GLN A 55 -3.85 0.54 10.39
N THR A 56 -5.16 0.57 10.14
CA THR A 56 -6.14 -0.29 10.82
C THR A 56 -5.88 -1.77 10.55
N PHE A 57 -5.58 -2.12 9.30
CA PHE A 57 -5.43 -3.50 8.85
C PHE A 57 -3.98 -3.95 8.65
N ARG A 58 -2.99 -3.21 9.17
CA ARG A 58 -1.56 -3.48 8.94
C ARG A 58 -1.09 -4.87 9.37
N TYR A 59 -1.77 -5.48 10.35
CA TYR A 59 -1.47 -6.83 10.83
C TYR A 59 -2.35 -7.92 10.20
N THR A 60 -3.34 -7.52 9.40
CA THR A 60 -4.26 -8.38 8.66
C THR A 60 -4.25 -8.05 7.16
N PRO A 61 -3.14 -8.30 6.44
CA PRO A 61 -3.02 -7.96 5.01
C PRO A 61 -4.07 -8.62 4.11
N SER A 62 -4.62 -9.77 4.53
CA SER A 62 -5.74 -10.43 3.85
C SER A 62 -6.96 -9.51 3.68
N GLU A 63 -7.26 -8.68 4.67
CA GLU A 63 -8.38 -7.72 4.63
C GLU A 63 -8.12 -6.61 3.61
N ILE A 64 -6.87 -6.12 3.56
CA ILE A 64 -6.43 -5.12 2.58
C ILE A 64 -6.59 -5.69 1.18
N VAL A 65 -6.06 -6.89 0.91
CA VAL A 65 -6.15 -7.54 -0.40
C VAL A 65 -7.60 -7.77 -0.82
N LYS A 66 -8.46 -8.24 0.11
CA LYS A 66 -9.82 -8.64 -0.20
C LYS A 66 -10.78 -7.47 -0.39
N TYR A 67 -10.65 -6.41 0.41
CA TYR A 67 -11.67 -5.36 0.48
C TYR A 67 -11.17 -3.97 0.10
N TYR A 68 -9.87 -3.70 0.22
CA TYR A 68 -9.33 -2.33 0.10
C TYR A 68 -8.27 -2.17 -0.97
N TRP A 69 -7.91 -3.24 -1.68
CA TRP A 69 -6.88 -3.19 -2.71
C TRP A 69 -7.19 -2.15 -3.79
N ASN A 70 -8.45 -2.08 -4.22
CA ASN A 70 -8.88 -1.13 -5.24
C ASN A 70 -8.79 0.32 -4.74
N ASN A 71 -9.01 0.57 -3.45
CA ASN A 71 -8.81 1.90 -2.85
C ASN A 71 -7.34 2.31 -2.90
N LEU A 72 -6.44 1.37 -2.54
CA LEU A 72 -5.00 1.60 -2.62
C LEU A 72 -4.55 1.84 -4.07
N ALA A 73 -4.92 0.95 -5.00
CA ALA A 73 -4.56 1.09 -6.41
C ALA A 73 -5.08 2.40 -7.01
N SER A 74 -6.33 2.77 -6.73
CA SER A 74 -6.90 4.03 -7.18
C SER A 74 -6.16 5.24 -6.60
N LEU A 75 -5.73 5.19 -5.33
CA LEU A 75 -4.92 6.27 -4.75
C LEU A 75 -3.58 6.40 -5.46
N ILE A 76 -2.88 5.28 -5.70
CA ILE A 76 -1.58 5.31 -6.37
C ILE A 76 -1.68 5.97 -7.75
N GLU A 77 -2.70 5.63 -8.54
CA GLU A 77 -2.94 6.27 -9.83
C GLU A 77 -3.27 7.77 -9.71
N THR A 78 -4.05 8.15 -8.69
CA THR A 78 -4.29 9.58 -8.40
C THR A 78 -2.99 10.31 -8.07
N LEU A 79 -2.12 9.74 -7.25
CA LEU A 79 -0.87 10.38 -6.84
C LEU A 79 0.12 10.48 -8.01
N LYS A 80 0.21 9.47 -8.88
CA LYS A 80 1.04 9.49 -10.10
C LYS A 80 0.70 10.65 -11.04
N GLY A 81 -0.56 11.11 -11.03
CA GLY A 81 -1.01 12.26 -11.81
C GLY A 81 -0.63 13.63 -11.24
N ILE A 82 0.09 13.70 -10.13
CA ILE A 82 0.50 14.95 -9.48
C ILE A 82 1.99 15.19 -9.77
N ASP A 83 2.28 16.10 -10.71
CA ASP A 83 3.64 16.40 -11.18
C ASP A 83 4.66 16.72 -10.07
N GLY A 84 4.20 17.28 -8.94
CA GLY A 84 5.05 17.62 -7.79
C GLY A 84 5.38 16.47 -6.83
N LEU A 85 4.88 15.26 -7.08
CA LEU A 85 5.12 14.08 -6.22
C LEU A 85 5.98 13.01 -6.88
N LYS A 86 6.35 13.17 -8.15
CA LYS A 86 6.97 12.11 -8.95
C LYS A 86 8.16 11.44 -8.27
N ASP A 87 9.19 12.22 -7.92
CA ASP A 87 10.42 11.69 -7.30
C ASP A 87 10.10 10.98 -5.97
N LYS A 88 9.23 11.58 -5.16
CA LYS A 88 8.80 11.02 -3.88
C LYS A 88 8.06 9.69 -4.04
N LEU A 89 7.22 9.57 -5.08
CA LEU A 89 6.51 8.34 -5.38
C LEU A 89 7.47 7.25 -5.85
N GLU A 90 8.38 7.59 -6.76
CA GLU A 90 9.38 6.66 -7.30
C GLU A 90 10.31 6.12 -6.21
N ASP A 91 10.73 6.96 -5.27
CA ASP A 91 11.68 6.59 -4.24
C ASP A 91 11.05 5.83 -3.06
N GLU A 92 9.83 6.20 -2.64
CA GLU A 92 9.31 5.76 -1.33
C GLU A 92 7.97 5.04 -1.36
N ILE A 93 7.19 5.17 -2.43
CA ILE A 93 5.83 4.60 -2.50
C ILE A 93 5.76 3.43 -3.47
N LEU A 94 6.19 3.65 -4.71
CA LEU A 94 6.07 2.69 -5.80
C LEU A 94 6.83 1.39 -5.52
N PRO A 95 8.05 1.38 -4.96
CA PRO A 95 8.74 0.12 -4.68
C PRO A 95 7.97 -0.80 -3.75
N ALA A 96 7.37 -0.24 -2.69
CA ALA A 96 6.56 -1.00 -1.74
C ALA A 96 5.22 -1.43 -2.36
N TYR A 97 4.58 -0.55 -3.14
CA TYR A 97 3.34 -0.87 -3.84
C TYR A 97 3.52 -1.98 -4.88
N ASP A 98 4.56 -1.91 -5.70
CA ASP A 98 4.86 -2.87 -6.76
C ASP A 98 5.14 -4.25 -6.15
N LYS A 99 5.88 -4.30 -5.03
CA LYS A 99 6.11 -5.57 -4.33
C LYS A 99 4.84 -6.16 -3.73
N LEU A 100 3.93 -5.32 -3.20
CA LEU A 100 2.61 -5.81 -2.78
C LEU A 100 1.78 -6.33 -3.96
N GLN A 101 1.91 -5.74 -5.14
CA GLN A 101 1.21 -6.18 -6.34
C GLN A 101 1.73 -7.53 -6.85
N GLU A 102 3.05 -7.76 -6.77
CA GLU A 102 3.67 -9.06 -7.03
C GLU A 102 3.13 -10.12 -6.07
N LEU A 103 3.22 -9.87 -4.75
CA LEU A 103 2.75 -10.79 -3.71
C LEU A 103 1.25 -11.08 -3.83
N LYS A 104 0.44 -10.09 -4.17
CA LYS A 104 -0.99 -10.30 -4.44
C LYS A 104 -1.20 -11.23 -5.64
N SER A 105 -0.40 -11.08 -6.69
CA SER A 105 -0.51 -11.91 -7.89
C SER A 105 -0.13 -13.37 -7.60
N GLU A 106 0.85 -13.60 -6.73
CA GLU A 106 1.20 -14.95 -6.22
C GLU A 106 0.05 -15.60 -5.45
N LEU A 107 -0.68 -14.84 -4.64
CA LEU A 107 -1.89 -15.32 -3.95
C LEU A 107 -2.98 -15.74 -4.95
N ASP A 108 -3.15 -15.02 -6.04
CA ASP A 108 -4.16 -15.31 -7.07
C ASP A 108 -3.79 -16.56 -7.90
N VAL A 109 -2.49 -16.83 -8.10
CA VAL A 109 -1.98 -18.05 -8.76
C VAL A 109 -2.11 -19.27 -7.84
N SER A 110 -1.80 -19.13 -6.55
CA SER A 110 -1.85 -20.22 -5.57
C SER A 110 -3.27 -20.75 -5.28
N ARG A 111 -4.31 -20.04 -5.74
CA ARG A 111 -5.72 -20.39 -5.59
C ARG A 111 -6.31 -21.15 -6.78
N LYS A 112 -5.57 -21.29 -7.89
CA LYS A 112 -5.95 -22.06 -9.08
C LYS A 112 -5.42 -23.48 -9.01
#